data_AF-A0A0B3ATD3-F1
#
_entry.id   AF-A0A0B3ATD3-F1
#
_cell.length_a   1.000
_cell.length_b   1.000
_cell.length_c   1.000
_cell.angle_alpha   90.00
_cell.angle_beta   90.00
_cell.angle_gamma   90.00
#
_symmetry.space_group_name_H-M   'P 1'
#
loop_
_entity.id
_entity.type
_entity.pdbx_description
1 polymer ?
#
loop_
_entity_poly.entity_id
_entity_poly.type
_entity_poly.pdbx_seq_one_letter_code
_entity_poly.pdbx_strand_id
1 'polypeptide(L)'
;MLPLLDVWGNIWIALAIFTFVWIFSWAKSNLGSAKLAVIFALIISYITFYTNPELIWLGVLLFIFATFGKEIFEKIQVINK
;
A
#
# COMPACT_ATOMS: atom_id res chain seq x y z
N MET A 1 24.97 11.04 13.70
CA MET A 1 23.65 10.60 13.19
C MET A 1 23.93 9.72 11.97
N LEU A 2 23.62 8.42 12.03
CA LEU A 2 24.03 7.46 10.99
C LEU A 2 23.20 7.68 9.72
N PRO A 3 23.80 7.93 8.54
CA PRO A 3 23.08 8.26 7.30
C PRO A 3 22.13 7.14 6.83
N LEU A 4 22.35 5.90 7.26
CA LEU A 4 21.47 4.77 6.98
C LEU A 4 20.12 4.88 7.71
N LEU A 5 20.07 5.46 8.92
CA LEU A 5 18.81 5.64 9.65
C LEU A 5 17.91 6.68 8.95
N ASP A 6 18.52 7.71 8.34
CA ASP A 6 17.78 8.70 7.56
C ASP A 6 17.16 8.09 6.30
N VAL A 7 17.88 7.22 5.58
CA VAL A 7 17.35 6.58 4.36
C VAL A 7 16.17 5.67 4.70
N TRP A 8 16.28 4.83 5.73
CA TRP A 8 15.18 3.97 6.16
C TRP A 8 13.98 4.75 6.66
N GLY A 9 14.19 5.83 7.41
CA GLY A 9 13.12 6.74 7.84
C GLY A 9 12.41 7.38 6.65
N ASN A 10 13.15 7.85 5.65
CA ASN A 10 12.59 8.46 4.45
C ASN A 10 11.76 7.47 3.62
N ILE A 11 12.24 6.23 3.46
CA ILE A 11 11.49 5.16 2.78
C ILE A 11 10.19 4.86 3.54
N TRP A 12 10.24 4.80 4.86
CA TRP A 12 9.06 4.52 5.68
C TRP A 12 8.01 5.64 5.57
N ILE A 13 8.44 6.90 5.55
CA ILE A 13 7.56 8.06 5.32
C ILE A 13 6.94 8.00 3.92
N ALA A 14 7.74 7.68 2.90
CA ALA A 14 7.25 7.56 1.52
C ALA A 14 6.19 6.46 1.40
N LEU A 15 6.42 5.30 2.02
CA LEU A 15 5.45 4.19 2.08
C LEU A 15 4.16 4.58 2.81
N ALA A 16 4.27 5.31 3.92
CA ALA A 16 3.11 5.79 4.68
C ALA A 16 2.24 6.75 3.84
N ILE A 17 2.87 7.72 3.17
CA ILE A 17 2.17 8.67 2.30
C ILE A 17 1.53 7.94 1.11
N PHE A 18 2.27 7.05 0.45
CA PHE A 18 1.75 6.27 -0.67
C PHE A 18 0.54 5.43 -0.26
N THR A 19 0.65 4.70 0.85
CA THR A 19 -0.44 3.86 1.37
C THR A 19 -1.65 4.70 1.74
N PHE A 20 -1.45 5.85 2.39
CA PHE A 20 -2.52 6.79 2.71
C PHE A 20 -3.25 7.29 1.46
N VAL A 21 -2.51 7.74 0.44
CA VAL A 21 -3.09 8.23 -0.82
C VAL A 21 -3.84 7.12 -1.54
N TRP A 22 -3.29 5.90 -1.57
CA TRP A 22 -3.94 4.76 -2.20
C TRP A 22 -5.25 4.37 -1.51
N ILE A 23 -5.23 4.22 -0.18
CA ILE A 23 -6.44 3.94 0.61
C ILE A 23 -7.44 5.07 0.45
N PHE A 24 -7.01 6.33 0.49
CA PHE A 24 -7.89 7.48 0.29
C PHE A 24 -8.54 7.47 -1.09
N SER A 25 -7.79 7.18 -2.16
CA SER A 25 -8.33 7.09 -3.51
C SER A 25 -9.38 6.00 -3.61
N TRP A 26 -9.10 4.82 -3.04
CA TRP A 26 -10.06 3.72 -2.98
C TRP A 26 -11.30 4.11 -2.15
N ALA A 27 -11.10 4.67 -0.96
CA ALA A 27 -12.16 5.06 -0.04
C ALA A 27 -13.06 6.15 -0.63
N LYS A 28 -12.49 7.13 -1.35
CA LYS A 28 -13.23 8.18 -2.03
C LYS A 28 -14.17 7.62 -3.10
N SER A 29 -13.72 6.62 -3.87
CA SER A 29 -14.55 5.98 -4.90
C SER A 29 -15.66 5.08 -4.34
N ASN A 30 -15.51 4.56 -3.11
CA ASN A 30 -16.46 3.61 -2.52
C ASN A 30 -17.42 4.25 -1.48
N LEU A 31 -16.98 5.25 -0.71
CA LEU A 31 -17.76 5.84 0.39
C LEU A 31 -18.61 7.04 -0.04
N GLY A 32 -18.41 7.59 -1.23
CA GLY A 32 -19.19 8.72 -1.77
C GLY A 32 -19.00 10.07 -1.06
N SER A 33 -18.27 10.14 0.06
CA SER A 33 -17.98 11.38 0.80
C SER A 33 -16.48 11.55 1.01
N ALA A 34 -15.94 12.66 0.52
CA ALA A 34 -14.51 12.98 0.67
C ALA A 34 -14.09 13.10 2.14
N LYS A 35 -14.95 13.68 3.00
CA LYS A 35 -14.65 13.81 4.44
C LYS A 35 -14.55 12.46 5.12
N LEU A 36 -15.50 11.56 4.86
CA LEU A 36 -15.48 10.20 5.42
C LEU A 36 -14.29 9.40 4.88
N ALA A 37 -13.97 9.55 3.59
CA ALA A 37 -12.82 8.89 2.97
C ALA A 37 -11.48 9.31 3.59
N VAL A 38 -11.28 10.61 3.88
CA VAL A 38 -10.05 11.07 4.56
C VAL A 38 -9.94 10.47 5.96
N ILE A 39 -11.01 10.52 6.75
CA ILE A 39 -11.02 9.97 8.12
C ILE A 39 -10.74 8.47 8.09
N PHE A 40 -11.40 7.73 7.19
CA PHE A 40 -11.16 6.30 7.00
C PHE A 40 -9.71 6.01 6.62
N ALA A 41 -9.16 6.72 5.63
CA ALA A 41 -7.78 6.54 5.20
C ALA A 41 -6.78 6.84 6.32
N LEU A 42 -7.03 7.85 7.16
CA LEU A 42 -6.20 8.17 8.32
C LEU A 42 -6.21 7.02 9.34
N ILE A 43 -7.39 6.52 9.68
CA ILE A 43 -7.55 5.42 10.66
C ILE A 43 -6.84 4.16 10.17
N ILE A 44 -7.08 3.75 8.92
CA ILE A 44 -6.43 2.55 8.37
C ILE A 44 -4.92 2.74 8.29
N SER A 45 -4.43 3.89 7.78
CA SER A 45 -3.00 4.14 7.68
C SER A 45 -2.32 4.15 9.05
N TYR A 46 -2.97 4.72 10.07
CA TYR A 46 -2.46 4.68 11.45
C TYR A 46 -2.40 3.25 12.00
N ILE A 47 -3.48 2.48 11.88
CA ILE A 47 -3.51 1.08 12.36
C ILE A 47 -2.45 0.24 11.64
N THR A 48 -2.31 0.42 10.33
CA THR A 48 -1.34 -0.30 9.50
C THR A 48 0.10 0.06 9.84
N PHE A 49 0.45 1.33 10.04
CA PHE A 49 1.84 1.72 10.30
C PHE A 49 2.25 1.68 11.78
N TYR A 50 1.29 1.80 12.69
CA TYR A 50 1.56 1.97 14.12
C TYR A 50 1.16 0.77 14.98
N THR A 51 0.14 0.02 14.59
CA THR A 51 -0.38 -1.11 15.37
C THR A 51 0.03 -2.46 14.80
N ASN A 52 -0.01 -2.61 13.47
CA ASN A 52 0.29 -3.89 12.80
C ASN A 52 1.15 -3.65 11.54
N PRO A 53 2.43 -3.23 11.69
CA PRO A 53 3.33 -2.92 10.57
C PRO A 53 3.52 -4.08 9.58
N GLU A 54 3.30 -5.32 10.00
CA GLU A 54 3.29 -6.50 9.15
C GLU A 54 2.21 -6.46 8.05
N LEU A 55 1.10 -5.75 8.29
CA LEU A 55 0.03 -5.60 7.29
C LEU A 55 0.45 -4.74 6.10
N ILE A 56 1.49 -3.91 6.24
CA ILE A 56 2.07 -3.15 5.12
C ILE A 56 2.55 -4.12 4.05
N TRP A 57 3.23 -5.19 4.44
CA TRP A 57 3.76 -6.19 3.50
C TRP A 57 2.65 -6.97 2.78
N LEU A 58 1.53 -7.22 3.46
CA LEU A 58 0.31 -7.76 2.83
C LEU A 58 -0.25 -6.81 1.77
N GLY A 59 -0.32 -5.51 2.07
CA GLY A 59 -0.73 -4.49 1.11
C GLY A 59 0.21 -4.39 -0.10
N VAL A 60 1.53 -4.42 0.13
CA VAL A 60 2.54 -4.44 -0.93
C VAL A 60 2.42 -5.69 -1.81
N LEU A 61 2.24 -6.88 -1.21
CA LEU A 61 2.03 -8.13 -1.95
C LEU A 61 0.75 -8.09 -2.80
N LEU A 62 -0.36 -7.62 -2.23
CA LEU A 62 -1.61 -7.45 -2.96
C LEU A 62 -1.46 -6.43 -4.11
N PHE A 63 -0.75 -5.33 -3.90
CA PHE A 63 -0.48 -4.33 -4.92
C PHE A 63 0.36 -4.89 -6.06
N ILE A 64 1.45 -5.61 -5.75
CA ILE A 64 2.30 -6.27 -6.74
C ILE A 64 1.48 -7.32 -7.51
N PHE A 65 0.66 -8.11 -6.82
CA PHE A 65 -0.18 -9.13 -7.46
C PHE A 65 -1.28 -8.51 -8.32
N ALA A 66 -1.91 -7.42 -7.90
CA ALA A 66 -2.92 -6.72 -8.69
C ALA A 66 -2.31 -6.04 -9.93
N THR A 67 -1.09 -5.51 -9.81
CA THR A 67 -0.41 -4.77 -10.87
C THR A 67 0.25 -5.70 -11.89
N PHE A 68 0.98 -6.72 -11.42
CA PHE A 68 1.80 -7.60 -12.24
C PHE A 68 1.25 -9.03 -12.36
N GLY A 69 0.21 -9.38 -11.61
CA GLY A 69 -0.32 -10.75 -11.59
C GLY A 69 -0.70 -11.25 -12.98
N LYS A 70 -1.37 -10.43 -13.80
CA LYS A 70 -1.74 -10.82 -15.17
C LYS A 70 -0.54 -11.22 -16.02
N GLU A 71 0.53 -10.42 -16.01
CA GLU A 71 1.75 -10.69 -16.77
C GLU A 71 2.50 -11.94 -16.26
N ILE A 72 2.50 -12.15 -14.94
CA ILE A 72 3.12 -13.33 -14.32
C ILE A 72 2.33 -14.61 -14.67
N PHE A 73 0.99 -14.57 -14.60
CA PHE A 73 0.15 -15.71 -14.97
C PHE A 73 0.26 -16.04 -16.46
N GLU A 74 0.30 -15.03 -17.33
CA GLU A 74 0.51 -15.22 -18.77
C GLU A 74 1.86 -15.88 -19.07
N LYS A 75 2.95 -15.45 -18.41
CA LYS A 75 4.26 -16.11 -18.57
C LYS A 75 4.28 -17.54 -18.05
N ILE A 76 3.61 -17.84 -16.95
CA ILE A 76 3.55 -19.20 -16.40
C ILE A 76 2.77 -20.15 -17.32
N GLN A 77 1.68 -19.68 -17.95
CA GLN A 77 0.94 -20.49 -18.92
C GLN A 77 1.74 -20.78 -20.21
N VAL A 78 2.61 -19.85 -20.63
CA VAL A 78 3.47 -20.03 -21.81
C VAL A 78 4.61 -21.03 -21.56
N ILE A 79 5.15 -21.10 -20.34
CA ILE A 79 6.23 -22.05 -20.00
C ILE A 79 5.70 -23.49 -19.84
N ASN A 80 4.41 -23.65 -19.53
CA ASN A 80 3.77 -24.95 -19.31
C ASN A 80 3.12 -25.53 -20.59
N LYS A 81 3.50 -25.02 -21.76
CA LYS A 81 2.99 -25.43 -23.08
C LYS A 81 4.14 -25.82 -23.98
#